data_AF-A0AA41UDE1-F1
#
_entry.id   AF-A0AA41UDE1-F1
#
_cell.length_a   1.000
_cell.length_b   1.000
_cell.length_c   1.000
_cell.angle_alpha   90.00
_cell.angle_beta   90.00
_cell.angle_gamma   90.00
#
_symmetry.space_group_name_H-M   'P 1'
#
loop_
_entity.id
_entity.type
_entity.pdbx_description
1 polymer ?
#
loop_
_entity_poly.entity_id
_entity_poly.type
_entity_poly.pdbx_seq_one_letter_code
_entity_poly.pdbx_strand_id
1 'polypeptide(L)' 'MSPLEWRTDQKLSQAAVAKMLGIVGKNPATTWQRWESGKREPPLSVVAKIEILSDGKVTLHSWTQLRRSQIGVAA' A
#
# COMPACT_ATOMS: atom_id res chain seq x y z
N MET A 1 11.64 1.23 2.00
CA MET A 1 10.88 0.08 1.49
C MET A 1 9.48 0.55 1.11
N SER A 2 9.01 0.17 -0.08
CA SER A 2 7.66 0.46 -0.55
C SER A 2 6.64 -0.56 0.00
N PRO A 3 5.34 -0.20 0.05
CA PRO A 3 4.26 -1.12 0.37
C PRO A 3 4.25 -2.41 -0.48
N LEU A 4 4.58 -2.30 -1.77
CA LEU A 4 4.67 -3.46 -2.67
C LEU A 4 5.80 -4.40 -2.24
N GLU A 5 7.00 -3.84 -2.03
CA GLU A 5 8.19 -4.58 -1.58
C GLU A 5 7.92 -5.29 -0.26
N TRP A 6 7.36 -4.58 0.72
CA TRP A 6 6.98 -5.15 2.01
C TRP A 6 6.01 -6.32 1.84
N ARG A 7 4.93 -6.15 1.07
CA ARG A 7 3.97 -7.24 0.85
C ARG A 7 4.64 -8.47 0.26
N THR A 8 5.52 -8.27 -0.74
CA THR A 8 6.21 -9.38 -1.41
C THR A 8 7.22 -10.08 -0.49
N ASP A 9 7.96 -9.33 0.32
CA ASP A 9 8.87 -9.85 1.34
C ASP A 9 8.14 -10.72 2.37
N GLN A 10 6.96 -10.27 2.80
CA GLN A 10 6.07 -11.01 3.69
C GLN A 10 5.34 -12.17 3.01
N LYS A 11 5.55 -12.40 1.69
CA LYS A 11 4.88 -13.43 0.88
C LYS A 11 3.35 -13.35 0.96
N LEU A 12 2.81 -12.14 1.13
CA LEU A 12 1.37 -11.90 1.23
C LEU A 12 0.76 -11.64 -0.15
N SER A 13 -0.41 -12.23 -0.41
CA SER A 13 -1.23 -11.86 -1.55
C SER A 13 -1.93 -10.52 -1.29
N GLN A 14 -2.34 -9.83 -2.35
CA GLN A 14 -3.12 -8.58 -2.22
C GLN A 14 -4.43 -8.79 -1.46
N ALA A 15 -5.08 -9.95 -1.66
CA ALA A 15 -6.28 -10.32 -0.92
C ALA A 15 -6.00 -10.55 0.58
N ALA A 16 -4.85 -11.16 0.91
CA ALA A 16 -4.46 -11.36 2.31
C ALA A 16 -4.23 -10.03 3.03
N VAL A 17 -3.53 -9.09 2.39
CA VAL A 17 -3.34 -7.74 2.98
C VAL A 17 -4.67 -7.01 3.09
N ALA A 18 -5.52 -7.06 2.07
CA ALA A 18 -6.84 -6.44 2.12
C ALA A 18 -7.69 -6.97 3.29
N LYS A 19 -7.68 -8.29 3.52
CA LYS A 19 -8.35 -8.94 4.65
C LYS A 19 -7.77 -8.48 5.99
N MET A 20 -6.43 -8.47 6.12
CA MET A 20 -5.72 -8.05 7.34
C MET A 20 -6.03 -6.58 7.71
N LEU A 21 -6.16 -5.74 6.69
CA LEU A 21 -6.49 -4.32 6.86
C LEU A 21 -7.98 -4.08 7.09
N GLY A 22 -8.85 -5.06 6.83
CA GLY A 22 -10.30 -4.88 6.92
C GLY A 22 -10.88 -4.10 5.74
N ILE A 23 -10.23 -4.14 4.57
CA ILE A 23 -10.75 -3.52 3.35
C ILE A 23 -11.97 -4.33 2.88
N VAL A 24 -13.11 -3.66 2.76
CA VAL A 24 -14.39 -4.24 2.33
C VAL A 24 -14.83 -3.67 0.97
N GLY A 25 -15.84 -4.29 0.36
CA GLY A 25 -16.47 -3.83 -0.88
C GLY A 25 -16.29 -4.82 -2.04
N LYS A 26 -16.57 -4.34 -3.27
CA LYS A 26 -16.66 -5.19 -4.46
C LYS A 26 -15.36 -5.92 -4.81
N ASN A 27 -14.22 -5.24 -4.71
CA ASN A 27 -12.90 -5.79 -5.07
C ASN A 27 -11.79 -5.30 -4.10
N PRO A 28 -11.67 -5.90 -2.89
CA PRO A 28 -10.69 -5.47 -1.88
C PRO A 28 -9.23 -5.62 -2.32
N ALA A 29 -8.89 -6.72 -3.01
CA ALA A 29 -7.54 -6.96 -3.52
C ALA A 29 -7.11 -5.91 -4.54
N THR A 30 -8.00 -5.56 -5.48
CA THR A 30 -7.75 -4.48 -6.46
C THR A 30 -7.63 -3.12 -5.78
N THR A 31 -8.39 -2.88 -4.71
CA THR A 31 -8.29 -1.64 -3.91
C THR A 31 -6.89 -1.51 -3.32
N TRP A 32 -6.39 -2.57 -2.67
CA TRP A 32 -5.01 -2.62 -2.17
C TRP A 32 -3.98 -2.46 -3.29
N GLN A 33 -4.15 -3.18 -4.42
CA GLN A 33 -3.27 -3.09 -5.59
C GLN A 33 -3.08 -1.65 -6.08
N ARG A 34 -4.16 -0.87 -6.13
CA ARG A 34 -4.11 0.54 -6.57
C ARG A 34 -3.34 1.41 -5.59
N TRP A 35 -3.42 1.13 -4.30
CA TRP A 35 -2.67 1.84 -3.28
C TRP A 35 -1.17 1.51 -3.35
N GLU A 36 -0.81 0.23 -3.34
CA GLU A 36 0.61 -0.17 -3.35
C GLU A 36 1.35 0.18 -4.65
N SER A 37 0.61 0.39 -5.75
CA SER A 37 1.16 0.85 -7.03
C SER A 37 1.12 2.37 -7.22
N GLY A 38 0.65 3.13 -6.24
CA GLY A 38 0.55 4.59 -6.32
C GLY A 38 -0.56 5.13 -7.23
N LYS A 39 -1.37 4.25 -7.85
CA LYS A 39 -2.51 4.64 -8.71
C LYS A 39 -3.63 5.34 -7.93
N ARG A 40 -3.68 5.18 -6.61
CA ARG A 40 -4.65 5.83 -5.70
C ARG A 40 -4.02 6.00 -4.33
N GLU A 41 -4.40 7.04 -3.59
CA GLU A 41 -3.99 7.15 -2.17
C GLU A 41 -4.80 6.23 -1.27
N PRO A 42 -4.13 5.54 -0.34
CA PRO A 42 -4.79 4.91 0.79
C PRO A 42 -5.27 5.98 1.80
N PRO A 43 -6.34 5.68 2.57
CA PRO A 43 -6.68 6.46 3.76
C PRO A 43 -5.53 6.48 4.78
N LEU A 44 -5.42 7.55 5.57
CA LEU A 44 -4.38 7.67 6.60
C LEU A 44 -4.43 6.55 7.65
N SER A 45 -5.63 6.04 7.97
CA SER A 45 -5.80 4.90 8.86
C SER A 45 -5.12 3.64 8.35
N VAL A 46 -5.10 3.44 7.03
CA VAL A 46 -4.40 2.32 6.38
C VAL A 46 -2.89 2.54 6.41
N VAL A 47 -2.43 3.76 6.15
CA VAL A 47 -1.00 4.12 6.23
C VAL A 47 -0.46 3.82 7.62
N ALA A 48 -1.12 4.34 8.67
CA ALA A 48 -0.73 4.12 10.06
C ALA A 48 -0.73 2.63 10.43
N LYS A 49 -1.75 1.87 10.01
CA LYS A 49 -1.82 0.43 10.29
C LYS A 49 -0.70 -0.35 9.61
N ILE A 50 -0.34 -0.01 8.37
CA ILE A 50 0.78 -0.64 7.66
C ILE A 50 2.12 -0.27 8.29
N GLU A 51 2.29 0.97 8.73
CA GLU A 51 3.51 1.41 9.42
C GLU A 51 3.74 0.57 10.69
N ILE A 52 2.68 0.32 11.47
CA ILE A 52 2.73 -0.56 12.64
C ILE A 52 3.02 -2.02 12.23
N LEU A 53 2.29 -2.58 11.27
CA LEU A 53 2.46 -3.98 10.82
C LEU A 53 3.82 -4.26 10.19
N SER A 54 4.45 -3.23 9.64
CA SER A 54 5.77 -3.31 9.01
C SER A 54 6.92 -2.96 9.96
N ASP A 55 6.63 -2.69 11.24
CA ASP A 55 7.62 -2.26 12.24
C ASP A 55 8.40 -1.02 11.77
N GLY A 56 7.67 -0.03 11.25
CA GLY A 56 8.24 1.21 10.73
C GLY A 56 8.98 1.10 9.39
N LYS A 57 9.03 -0.07 8.74
CA LYS A 57 9.71 -0.23 7.44
C LYS A 57 8.97 0.47 6.29
N VAL A 58 7.64 0.51 6.36
CA VAL A 58 6.79 1.21 5.38
C VAL A 58 6.17 2.42 6.07
N THR A 59 6.79 3.59 5.89
CA THR A 59 6.36 4.85 6.52
C THR A 59 5.50 5.68 5.59
N LEU A 60 4.90 6.76 6.11
CA LEU A 60 4.24 7.79 5.29
C LEU A 60 5.12 8.24 4.10
N HIS A 61 6.43 8.41 4.31
CA HIS A 61 7.36 8.82 3.26
C HIS A 61 7.40 7.83 2.09
N SER A 62 7.33 6.51 2.36
CA SER A 62 7.28 5.48 1.33
C SER A 62 6.08 5.66 0.39
N TRP A 63 4.92 6.07 0.91
CA TRP A 63 3.71 6.33 0.12
C TRP A 63 3.84 7.61 -0.71
N THR A 64 4.41 8.68 -0.14
CA THR A 64 4.65 9.93 -0.86
C THR A 64 5.62 9.76 -2.02
N GLN A 65 6.69 8.96 -1.83
CA GLN A 65 7.65 8.63 -2.89
C GLN A 65 6.98 7.85 -4.03
N LEU A 66 6.15 6.84 -3.72
CA LEU A 66 5.39 6.10 -4.73
C LEU A 66 4.54 7.02 -5.61
N ARG A 67 3.82 7.98 -4.99
CA ARG A 67 3.01 8.96 -5.72
C ARG A 67 3.87 9.83 -6.63
N ARG A 68 5.00 10.35 -6.13
CA ARG A 68 5.90 11.22 -6.89
C ARG A 68 6.44 10.51 -8.13
N SER A 69 6.83 9.24 -8.00
CA SER A 69 7.30 8.43 -9.12
C SER A 69 6.22 8.19 -10.19
N GLN A 70 4.94 8.11 -9.82
CA GLN A 70 3.83 7.98 -10.77
C GLN A 70 3.65 9.26 -11.61
N ILE A 71 3.80 10.44 -11.00
CA ILE A 71 3.62 11.74 -11.67
C ILE A 71 4.79 12.04 -12.62
N GLY A 72 6.01 11.63 -12.27
CA GLY A 72 7.22 11.91 -13.07
C GLY A 72 7.36 11.13 -14.37
N VAL A 73 6.56 10.08 -14.61
CA VAL A 73 6.60 9.27 -15.84
C VAL A 73 5.56 9.74 -16.87
N ALA A 74 4.69 10.68 -16.50
CA ALA A 74 3.62 11.21 -17.37
C ALA A 74 3.97 12.58 -18.01
N ALA A 75 5.26 12.95 -18.06
CA ALA A 75 5.75 14.21 -18.65
C ALA A 75 6.53 13.96 -19.95
#